data_AF-A0A0J0V0E8-F1
#
_entry.id   AF-A0A0J0V0E8-F1
#
_cell.length_a   1.000
_cell.length_b   1.000
_cell.length_c   1.000
_cell.angle_alpha   90.00
_cell.angle_beta   90.00
_cell.angle_gamma   90.00
#
_symmetry.space_group_name_H-M   'P 1'
#
loop_
_entity.id
_entity.type
_entity.pdbx_description
1 polymer ?
#
loop_
_entity_poly.entity_id
_entity_poly.type
_entity_poly.pdbx_seq_one_letter_code
_entity_poly.pdbx_strand_id
1 'polypeptide(L)'
;MKVELVTAEPVTPECPRDVQRPIMLQGWHDLASVHWAYNPEVVQRLLPKGVQVDTCNGSAWVGLIPFHMRRIRLPGWPSFGNWSTFPETNVRTYVVAPDGRRAVWFFSLDISVLLPALVARVTYGLPYCMASMLSIHPG
;
A
#
# COMPACT_ATOMS: atom_id res chain seq x y z
N MET A 1 -21.49 -2.03 -24.09
CA MET A 1 -20.08 -1.58 -23.98
C MET A 1 -19.24 -2.81 -23.67
N LYS A 2 -18.39 -3.27 -24.59
CA LYS A 2 -17.53 -4.44 -24.37
C LYS A 2 -16.42 -4.01 -23.42
N VAL A 3 -16.37 -4.57 -22.20
CA VAL A 3 -15.23 -4.38 -21.30
C VAL A 3 -14.12 -5.25 -21.88
N GLU A 4 -13.10 -4.64 -22.47
CA GLU A 4 -11.85 -5.36 -22.73
C GLU A 4 -11.30 -5.80 -21.38
N LEU A 5 -11.31 -7.12 -21.16
CA LEU A 5 -10.67 -7.73 -20.02
C LEU A 5 -9.17 -7.60 -20.24
N VAL A 6 -8.52 -6.74 -19.46
CA VAL A 6 -7.08 -6.66 -19.45
C VAL A 6 -6.56 -7.94 -18.81
N THR A 7 -5.77 -8.72 -19.55
CA THR A 7 -5.16 -9.92 -19.01
C THR A 7 -4.15 -9.54 -17.93
N ALA A 8 -4.42 -9.95 -16.69
CA ALA A 8 -3.58 -9.60 -15.56
C ALA A 8 -2.32 -10.48 -15.51
N GLU A 9 -1.16 -9.87 -15.28
CA GLU A 9 0.14 -10.55 -15.13
C GLU A 9 0.10 -11.63 -14.03
N PRO A 10 0.66 -12.83 -14.23
CA PRO A 10 0.59 -13.90 -13.23
C PRO A 10 1.23 -13.51 -11.90
N VAL A 11 0.68 -14.03 -10.79
CA VAL A 11 1.28 -13.88 -9.46
C VAL A 11 2.46 -14.85 -9.33
N THR A 12 3.65 -14.31 -9.09
CA THR A 12 4.89 -15.08 -8.88
C THR A 12 5.47 -14.80 -7.49
N PRO A 13 6.21 -15.76 -6.88
CA PRO A 13 6.89 -15.53 -5.61
C PRO A 13 8.06 -14.56 -5.72
N GLU A 14 8.63 -14.45 -6.93
CA GLU A 14 9.75 -13.56 -7.23
C GLU A 14 9.23 -12.26 -7.83
N CYS A 15 9.90 -11.15 -7.51
CA CYS A 15 9.63 -9.88 -8.16
C CYS A 15 10.06 -9.99 -9.63
N PRO A 16 9.16 -9.83 -10.61
CA PRO A 16 9.52 -9.97 -12.03
C PRO A 16 10.37 -8.79 -12.55
N ARG A 17 10.76 -7.86 -11.69
CA ARG A 17 11.41 -6.60 -12.04
C ARG A 17 12.54 -6.30 -11.06
N ASP A 18 13.70 -5.96 -11.58
CA ASP A 18 14.83 -5.51 -10.77
C ASP A 18 14.66 -4.04 -10.36
N VAL A 19 14.92 -3.74 -9.09
CA VAL A 19 14.98 -2.37 -8.59
C VAL A 19 16.35 -1.79 -8.91
N GLN A 20 16.45 -1.11 -10.06
CA GLN A 20 17.72 -0.54 -10.54
C GLN A 20 18.22 0.64 -9.68
N ARG A 21 17.30 1.50 -9.23
CA ARG A 21 17.60 2.66 -8.40
C ARG A 21 16.49 2.86 -7.36
N PRO A 22 16.73 2.54 -6.08
CA PRO A 22 15.75 2.84 -5.05
C PRO A 22 15.61 4.36 -4.91
N ILE A 23 14.40 4.85 -4.77
CA ILE A 23 14.14 6.26 -4.40
C ILE A 23 14.03 6.42 -2.88
N MET A 24 13.78 5.32 -2.16
CA MET A 24 13.52 5.29 -0.73
C MET A 24 13.86 3.90 -0.19
N LEU A 25 14.44 3.85 0.99
CA LEU A 25 14.72 2.61 1.72
C LEU A 25 13.86 2.57 2.98
N GLN A 26 13.20 1.44 3.22
CA GLN A 26 12.27 1.22 4.32
C GLN A 26 12.46 -0.18 4.89
N GLY A 27 12.37 -0.32 6.22
CA GLY A 27 12.26 -1.62 6.87
C GLY A 27 10.89 -1.77 7.51
N TRP A 28 10.13 -2.79 7.13
CA TRP A 28 8.80 -3.05 7.69
C TRP A 28 8.91 -4.15 8.73
N HIS A 29 8.45 -3.87 9.95
CA HIS A 29 8.55 -4.76 11.11
C HIS A 29 7.19 -4.91 11.79
N ASP A 30 7.03 -5.94 12.61
CA ASP A 30 5.86 -6.16 13.46
C ASP A 30 4.54 -6.03 12.68
N LEU A 31 4.51 -6.67 11.52
CA LEU A 31 3.43 -6.54 10.55
C LEU A 31 2.32 -7.54 10.85
N ALA A 32 1.09 -7.04 10.88
CA ALA A 32 -0.10 -7.89 10.81
C ALA A 32 -0.88 -7.61 9.53
N SER A 33 -1.63 -8.60 9.07
CA SER A 33 -2.51 -8.50 7.92
C SER A 33 -3.88 -9.04 8.25
N VAL A 34 -4.90 -8.20 8.15
CA VAL A 34 -6.29 -8.60 8.33
C VAL A 34 -7.04 -8.29 7.05
N HIS A 35 -7.74 -9.29 6.51
CA HIS A 35 -8.41 -9.18 5.22
C HIS A 35 -9.87 -9.60 5.29
N TRP A 36 -10.72 -8.87 4.57
CA TRP A 36 -12.13 -9.19 4.42
C TRP A 36 -12.46 -9.36 2.94
N ALA A 37 -13.26 -10.38 2.64
CA ALA A 37 -13.79 -10.63 1.31
C ALA A 37 -15.00 -9.71 1.04
N TYR A 38 -15.01 -9.11 -0.14
CA TYR A 38 -16.09 -8.27 -0.63
C TYR A 38 -16.54 -8.74 -2.02
N ASN A 39 -17.79 -8.45 -2.35
CA ASN A 39 -18.25 -8.52 -3.73
C ASN A 39 -17.37 -7.58 -4.59
N PRO A 40 -16.74 -8.06 -5.68
CA PRO A 40 -15.88 -7.25 -6.53
C PRO A 40 -16.51 -5.94 -7.01
N GLU A 41 -17.81 -5.94 -7.32
CA GLU A 41 -18.50 -4.74 -7.79
C GLU A 41 -18.52 -3.60 -6.76
N VAL A 42 -18.57 -3.93 -5.46
CA VAL A 42 -18.56 -2.93 -4.39
C VAL A 42 -17.24 -2.19 -4.37
N VAL A 43 -16.13 -2.94 -4.44
CA VAL A 43 -14.78 -2.40 -4.43
C VAL A 43 -14.48 -1.66 -5.75
N GLN A 44 -14.92 -2.20 -6.89
CA GLN A 44 -14.69 -1.62 -8.21
C GLN A 44 -15.26 -0.20 -8.35
N ARG A 45 -16.39 0.10 -7.69
CA ARG A 45 -17.02 1.44 -7.72
C ARG A 45 -16.20 2.51 -7.00
N LEU A 46 -15.25 2.11 -6.14
CA LEU A 46 -14.37 3.02 -5.41
C LEU A 46 -13.05 3.29 -6.16
N LEU A 47 -12.80 2.59 -7.26
CA LEU A 47 -11.58 2.73 -8.04
C LEU A 47 -11.76 3.76 -9.17
N PRO A 48 -10.69 4.48 -9.55
CA PRO A 48 -10.74 5.37 -10.69
C PRO A 48 -10.94 4.59 -12.00
N LYS A 49 -11.43 5.29 -13.02
CA LYS A 49 -11.64 4.71 -14.35
C LYS A 49 -10.33 4.11 -14.89
N GLY A 50 -10.41 2.90 -15.45
CA GLY A 50 -9.28 2.19 -16.05
C GLY A 50 -8.53 1.26 -15.08
N VAL A 51 -8.76 1.39 -13.76
CA VAL A 51 -8.23 0.45 -12.78
C VAL A 51 -9.28 -0.62 -12.48
N GLN A 52 -8.93 -1.89 -12.69
CA GLN A 52 -9.83 -3.01 -12.43
C GLN A 52 -9.51 -3.63 -11.06
N VAL A 53 -10.52 -4.02 -10.30
CA VAL A 53 -10.30 -4.76 -9.05
C VAL A 53 -9.75 -6.15 -9.37
N ASP A 54 -8.70 -6.58 -8.67
CA ASP A 54 -8.19 -7.94 -8.79
C ASP A 54 -8.95 -8.86 -7.84
N THR A 55 -9.20 -10.10 -8.27
CA THR A 55 -9.98 -11.07 -7.50
C THR A 55 -9.18 -12.31 -7.22
N CYS A 56 -9.34 -12.84 -6.01
CA CYS A 56 -8.81 -14.14 -5.61
C CYS A 56 -9.98 -14.99 -5.10
N ASN A 57 -10.13 -16.19 -5.66
CA ASN A 57 -11.27 -17.08 -5.40
C ASN A 57 -12.64 -16.38 -5.58
N GLY A 58 -12.75 -15.58 -6.64
CA GLY A 58 -13.99 -14.87 -7.00
C GLY A 58 -14.35 -13.67 -6.12
N SER A 59 -13.55 -13.35 -5.10
CA SER A 59 -13.77 -12.20 -4.21
C SER A 59 -12.72 -11.12 -4.42
N ALA A 60 -13.12 -9.86 -4.23
CA ALA A 60 -12.18 -8.78 -3.99
C ALA A 60 -11.81 -8.77 -2.50
N TRP A 61 -10.58 -8.39 -2.19
CA TRP A 61 -10.07 -8.42 -0.83
C TRP A 61 -9.60 -7.04 -0.40
N VAL A 62 -10.19 -6.54 0.69
CA VAL A 62 -9.75 -5.30 1.34
C VAL A 62 -8.97 -5.69 2.59
N GLY A 63 -7.75 -5.17 2.70
CA GLY A 63 -6.84 -5.44 3.80
C GLY A 63 -6.61 -4.21 4.68
N LEU A 64 -6.56 -4.43 5.99
CA LEU A 64 -6.04 -3.52 6.99
C LEU A 64 -4.67 -4.05 7.43
N ILE A 65 -3.62 -3.29 7.14
CA ILE A 65 -2.23 -3.73 7.31
C ILE A 65 -1.54 -2.77 8.28
N PRO A 66 -1.61 -2.99 9.60
CA PRO A 66 -0.79 -2.27 10.57
C PRO A 66 0.63 -2.84 10.57
N PHE A 67 1.62 -1.95 10.59
CA PHE A 67 3.02 -2.32 10.68
C PHE A 67 3.86 -1.19 11.28
N HIS A 68 5.08 -1.53 11.68
CA HIS A 68 6.09 -0.59 12.13
C HIS A 68 7.05 -0.27 10.98
N MET A 69 6.97 0.96 10.48
CA MET A 69 7.97 1.52 9.59
C MET A 69 9.23 1.80 10.40
N ARG A 70 10.40 1.31 9.95
CA ARG A 70 11.69 1.56 10.59
C ARG A 70 12.71 2.12 9.59
N ARG A 71 13.46 3.12 10.05
CA ARG A 71 14.62 3.72 9.37
C ARG A 71 14.33 4.19 7.94
N ILE A 72 13.16 4.78 7.69
CA ILE A 72 12.85 5.40 6.38
C ILE A 72 13.92 6.45 6.04
N ARG A 73 14.51 6.34 4.85
CA ARG A 73 15.60 7.23 4.40
C ARG A 73 15.78 7.21 2.89
N LEU A 74 16.41 8.26 2.36
CA LEU A 74 16.94 8.25 1.00
C LEU A 74 18.19 7.37 0.91
N PRO A 75 18.45 6.71 -0.23
CA PRO A 75 19.70 6.00 -0.44
C PRO A 75 20.91 6.93 -0.27
N GLY A 76 21.95 6.47 0.45
CA GLY A 76 23.14 7.26 0.74
C GLY A 76 23.02 8.22 1.93
N TRP A 77 21.84 8.37 2.54
CA TRP A 77 21.63 9.23 3.71
C TRP A 77 21.46 8.43 5.02
N PRO A 78 21.79 9.00 6.19
CA PRO A 78 21.48 8.40 7.48
C PRO A 78 19.97 8.44 7.76
N SER A 79 19.47 7.54 8.63
CA SER A 79 18.11 7.60 9.15
C SER A 79 18.01 8.63 10.28
N PHE A 80 17.04 9.54 10.22
CA PHE A 80 16.88 10.63 11.18
C PHE A 80 16.04 10.22 12.41
N GLY A 81 16.61 9.37 13.28
CA GLY A 81 16.05 9.07 14.61
C GLY A 81 14.57 8.69 14.61
N ASN A 82 13.81 9.20 15.59
CA ASN A 82 12.39 8.87 15.80
C ASN A 82 11.46 9.35 14.68
N TRP A 83 11.90 10.23 13.78
CA TRP A 83 11.08 10.66 12.63
C TRP A 83 11.15 9.66 11.48
N SER A 84 12.14 8.77 11.52
CA SER A 84 12.33 7.70 10.55
C SER A 84 11.69 6.37 10.98
N THR A 85 11.02 6.32 12.13
CA THR A 85 10.43 5.11 12.70
C THR A 85 9.08 5.42 13.34
N PHE A 86 8.00 4.83 12.84
CA PHE A 86 6.63 5.10 13.29
C PHE A 86 5.66 3.98 12.90
N PRO A 87 4.54 3.82 13.62
CA PRO A 87 3.43 2.99 13.17
C PRO A 87 2.71 3.60 11.99
N GLU A 88 2.41 2.73 11.03
CA GLU A 88 1.63 3.00 9.83
C GLU A 88 0.59 1.90 9.67
N THR A 89 -0.61 2.27 9.22
CA THR A 89 -1.66 1.33 8.85
C THR A 89 -2.14 1.62 7.44
N ASN A 90 -2.26 0.60 6.61
CA ASN A 90 -2.78 0.74 5.26
C ASN A 90 -4.17 0.13 5.18
N VAL A 91 -5.14 0.86 4.62
CA VAL A 91 -6.38 0.26 4.10
C VAL A 91 -6.22 0.16 2.59
N ARG A 92 -6.18 -1.06 2.06
CA ARG A 92 -5.86 -1.28 0.65
C ARG A 92 -6.64 -2.43 0.02
N THR A 93 -6.76 -2.41 -1.31
CA THR A 93 -7.25 -3.51 -2.13
C THR A 93 -6.23 -3.88 -3.20
N TYR A 94 -6.45 -5.00 -3.88
CA TYR A 94 -5.65 -5.47 -5.01
C TYR A 94 -6.32 -5.08 -6.32
N VAL A 95 -5.52 -4.66 -7.30
CA VAL A 95 -6.00 -4.13 -8.58
C VAL A 95 -5.13 -4.57 -9.75
N VAL A 96 -5.71 -4.50 -10.94
CA VAL A 96 -5.05 -4.65 -12.23
C VAL A 96 -5.07 -3.29 -12.93
N ALA A 97 -3.89 -2.77 -13.26
CA ALA A 97 -3.73 -1.52 -14.00
C ALA A 97 -4.12 -1.70 -15.49
N PRO A 98 -4.35 -0.62 -16.24
CA PRO A 98 -4.72 -0.70 -17.67
C PRO A 98 -3.75 -1.50 -18.55
N ASP A 99 -2.49 -1.61 -18.13
CA ASP A 99 -1.43 -2.36 -18.82
C ASP A 99 -1.29 -3.81 -18.34
N GLY A 100 -2.21 -4.30 -17.51
CA GLY A 100 -2.25 -5.68 -16.99
C GLY A 100 -1.42 -5.91 -15.74
N ARG A 101 -0.69 -4.90 -15.25
CA ARG A 101 0.12 -5.05 -14.05
C ARG A 101 -0.75 -5.17 -12.80
N ARG A 102 -0.42 -6.15 -11.96
CA ARG A 102 -0.99 -6.26 -10.61
C ARG A 102 -0.37 -5.22 -9.68
N ALA A 103 -1.22 -4.54 -8.91
CA ALA A 103 -0.81 -3.52 -7.95
C ALA A 103 -1.71 -3.53 -6.71
N VAL A 104 -1.32 -2.75 -5.70
CA VAL A 104 -2.20 -2.41 -4.58
C VAL A 104 -2.75 -1.01 -4.78
N TRP A 105 -4.03 -0.83 -4.46
CA TRP A 105 -4.67 0.48 -4.36
C TRP A 105 -4.89 0.82 -2.90
N PHE A 106 -4.37 1.95 -2.47
CA PHE A 106 -4.57 2.44 -1.10
C PHE A 106 -5.85 3.27 -1.04
N PHE A 107 -6.77 2.88 -0.16
CA PHE A 107 -7.89 3.73 0.25
C PHE A 107 -7.44 4.74 1.31
N SER A 108 -6.58 4.32 2.25
CA SER A 108 -5.90 5.20 3.20
C SER A 108 -4.50 4.70 3.53
N LEU A 109 -3.63 5.64 3.87
CA LEU A 109 -2.33 5.43 4.52
C LEU A 109 -2.36 6.21 5.83
N ASP A 110 -2.73 5.55 6.91
CA ASP A 110 -2.86 6.16 8.22
C ASP A 110 -1.50 6.16 8.92
N ILE A 111 -0.98 7.35 9.25
CA ILE A 111 0.31 7.50 9.93
C ILE A 111 0.20 8.40 11.16
N SER A 112 1.09 8.16 12.12
CA SER A 112 1.14 8.85 13.42
C SER A 112 2.05 10.08 13.45
N VAL A 113 2.76 10.38 12.35
CA VAL A 113 3.72 11.49 12.25
C VAL A 113 3.31 12.54 11.22
N LEU A 114 3.23 13.80 11.67
CA LEU A 114 2.64 14.91 10.92
C LEU A 114 3.44 15.33 9.66
N LEU A 115 4.78 15.31 9.73
CA LEU A 115 5.65 15.80 8.64
C LEU A 115 5.63 14.88 7.40
N PRO A 116 5.81 13.55 7.54
CA PRO A 116 5.70 12.63 6.41
C PRO A 116 4.30 12.60 5.77
N ALA A 117 3.24 12.77 6.58
CA ALA A 117 1.87 12.84 6.07
C ALA A 117 1.66 14.03 5.15
N LEU A 118 2.17 15.20 5.55
CA LEU A 118 2.05 16.43 4.77
C LEU A 118 2.91 16.37 3.49
N VAL A 119 4.17 15.91 3.59
CA VAL A 119 5.07 15.80 2.44
C VAL A 119 4.56 14.76 1.44
N ALA A 120 4.16 13.57 1.89
CA ALA A 120 3.73 12.49 0.98
C ALA A 120 2.37 12.75 0.31
N ARG A 121 1.46 13.46 0.98
CA ARG A 121 0.19 13.91 0.40
C ARG A 121 0.40 14.95 -0.70
N VAL A 122 1.44 15.78 -0.60
CA VAL A 122 1.77 16.81 -1.59
C VAL A 122 2.61 16.25 -2.75
N THR A 123 3.44 15.23 -2.53
CA THR A 123 4.39 14.73 -3.56
C THR A 123 3.96 13.46 -4.30
N TYR A 124 3.20 12.55 -3.68
CA TYR A 124 2.88 11.24 -4.26
C TYR A 124 1.40 11.03 -4.63
N GLY A 125 0.50 11.97 -4.31
CA GLY A 125 -0.94 11.85 -4.58
C GLY A 125 -1.63 10.71 -3.82
N LEU A 126 -1.00 10.20 -2.76
CA LEU A 126 -1.49 9.08 -1.97
C LEU A 126 -2.40 9.58 -0.82
N PRO A 127 -3.45 8.81 -0.44
CA PRO A 127 -4.43 9.22 0.57
C PRO A 127 -3.87 9.06 1.99
N TYR A 128 -2.85 9.85 2.34
CA TYR A 128 -2.32 9.90 3.69
C TYR A 128 -3.29 10.59 4.64
N CYS A 129 -3.56 9.91 5.75
CA CYS A 129 -4.48 10.32 6.80
C CYS A 129 -3.73 10.37 8.13
N MET A 130 -4.01 11.41 8.92
CA MET A 130 -3.49 11.52 10.29
C MET A 130 -4.30 10.61 11.21
N ALA A 131 -3.62 9.75 11.97
CA ALA A 131 -4.26 8.88 12.93
C ALA A 131 -3.47 8.82 14.25
N SER A 132 -4.19 8.72 15.37
CA SER A 132 -3.58 8.43 16.67
C SER A 132 -3.38 6.94 16.79
N MET A 133 -2.12 6.51 16.92
CA MET A 133 -1.75 5.09 17.02
C MET A 133 -0.83 4.88 18.20
N LEU A 134 -1.09 3.82 18.96
CA LEU A 134 -0.20 3.32 20.00
C LEU A 134 0.28 1.94 19.57
N SER A 135 1.60 1.77 19.46
CA SER A 135 2.20 0.46 19.32
C SER A 135 2.72 0.03 20.69
N ILE A 136 2.29 -1.14 21.15
CA ILE A 136 2.73 -1.73 22.41
C ILE A 136 3.62 -2.91 22.04
N HIS A 137 4.92 -2.77 22.33
CA HIS A 137 5.88 -3.87 22.24
C HIS A 137 5.99 -4.50 23.63
N PRO A 138 5.53 -5.75 23.84
CA PRO A 138 5.97 -6.50 24.99
C PRO A 138 7.48 -6.75 24.81
N GLY A 139 8.27 -6.23 25.75
CA GLY A 139 9.73 -6.38 25.77
C GLY A 139 10.19 -7.81 26.02
#